data_AF-A0A7M3X1Y5-F1
#
_entry.id   AF-A0A7M3X1Y5-F1
#
_cell.length_a   1.000
_cell.length_b   1.000
_cell.length_c   1.000
_cell.angle_alpha   90.00
_cell.angle_beta   90.00
_cell.angle_gamma   90.00
#
_symmetry.space_group_name_H-M   'P 1'
#
loop_
_entity.id
_entity.type
_entity.pdbx_description
1 polymer ?
#
loop_
_entity_poly.entity_id
_entity_poly.type
_entity_poly.pdbx_seq_one_letter_code
_entity_poly.pdbx_strand_id
1 'polypeptide(L)'
;SAILMEHVHDVIDHAFVVYEGDEDGRKACSMMGDGHRTVVVPFIPTAENLAKWAFDAVAPHITSTYGNRLKLVAMHCRETPKSIATWRPRSS
;
A
#
# COMPACT_ATOMS: atom_id res chain seq x y z
N SER A 1 -19.23 0.64 -11.71
CA SER A 1 -18.08 1.06 -10.88
C SER A 1 -17.42 -0.16 -10.20
N ALA A 2 -17.10 -1.22 -10.93
CA ALA A 2 -16.62 -2.49 -10.36
C ALA A 2 -15.11 -2.75 -10.61
N ILE A 3 -14.59 -2.33 -11.76
CA ILE A 3 -13.23 -2.66 -12.22
C ILE A 3 -12.12 -2.05 -11.32
N LEU A 4 -12.40 -0.93 -10.64
CA LEU A 4 -11.44 -0.27 -9.73
C LEU A 4 -11.16 -1.12 -8.47
N MET A 5 -12.13 -1.93 -8.04
CA MET A 5 -11.98 -2.84 -6.90
C MET A 5 -11.44 -4.22 -7.33
N GLU A 6 -11.64 -4.62 -8.57
CA GLU A 6 -11.28 -5.97 -9.04
C GLU A 6 -9.78 -6.15 -9.32
N HIS A 7 -9.05 -5.06 -9.64
CA HIS A 7 -7.62 -5.13 -9.99
C HIS A 7 -6.67 -4.48 -8.99
N VAL A 8 -7.17 -3.69 -8.03
CA VAL A 8 -6.33 -2.90 -7.12
C VAL A 8 -6.29 -3.47 -5.71
N HIS A 9 -7.25 -4.34 -5.35
CA HIS A 9 -7.58 -4.56 -3.95
C HIS A 9 -6.91 -5.76 -3.27
N ASP A 10 -6.03 -6.52 -3.93
CA ASP A 10 -5.67 -7.84 -3.39
C ASP A 10 -4.26 -7.99 -2.81
N VAL A 11 -3.41 -6.95 -2.92
CA VAL A 11 -1.99 -7.10 -2.50
C VAL A 11 -1.78 -6.75 -1.02
N ILE A 12 -2.55 -5.81 -0.47
CA ILE A 12 -2.28 -5.22 0.85
C ILE A 12 -3.48 -5.32 1.80
N ASP A 13 -4.67 -5.62 1.28
CA ASP A 13 -5.85 -5.76 2.13
C ASP A 13 -5.63 -6.95 3.08
N HIS A 14 -5.56 -6.67 4.38
CA HIS A 14 -5.30 -7.63 5.47
C HIS A 14 -3.85 -8.13 5.66
N ALA A 15 -2.83 -7.42 5.16
CA ALA A 15 -1.43 -7.75 5.45
C ALA A 15 -0.83 -6.90 6.59
N PHE A 16 0.01 -7.51 7.43
CA PHE A 16 0.88 -6.79 8.36
C PHE A 16 2.16 -6.36 7.64
N VAL A 17 2.53 -5.08 7.73
CA VAL A 17 3.71 -4.55 7.02
C VAL A 17 4.86 -4.33 7.99
N VAL A 18 6.02 -4.91 7.69
CA VAL A 18 7.23 -4.79 8.53
C VAL A 18 8.40 -4.25 7.70
N TYR A 19 9.22 -3.40 8.32
CA TYR A 19 10.45 -2.93 7.70
C TYR A 19 11.48 -4.06 7.61
N GLU A 20 12.16 -4.20 6.48
CA GLU A 20 13.16 -5.25 6.27
C GLU A 20 14.33 -5.20 7.27
N GLY A 21 14.68 -4.01 7.73
CA GLY A 21 15.73 -3.76 8.73
C GLY A 21 15.26 -3.86 10.18
N ASP A 22 13.96 -4.08 10.42
CA ASP A 22 13.43 -4.35 11.75
C ASP A 22 13.49 -5.86 12.04
N GLU A 23 14.66 -6.31 12.52
CA GLU A 23 14.88 -7.72 12.82
C GLU A 23 13.92 -8.26 13.89
N ASP A 24 13.61 -7.45 14.91
CA ASP A 24 12.75 -7.86 16.00
C ASP A 24 11.29 -7.96 15.55
N GLY A 25 10.81 -6.98 14.77
CA GLY A 25 9.50 -7.02 14.13
C GLY A 25 9.35 -8.24 13.21
N ARG A 26 10.37 -8.56 12.42
CA ARG A 26 10.36 -9.74 11.53
C ARG A 26 10.33 -11.05 12.31
N LYS A 27 11.13 -11.17 13.39
CA LYS A 27 11.10 -12.34 14.28
C LYS A 27 9.72 -12.50 14.90
N ALA A 28 9.12 -11.43 15.41
CA ALA A 28 7.76 -11.45 15.97
C ALA A 28 6.72 -11.89 14.93
N CYS A 29 6.76 -11.35 13.72
CA CYS A 29 5.85 -11.75 12.63
C CYS A 29 6.03 -13.22 12.25
N SER A 30 7.28 -13.72 12.22
CA SER A 30 7.56 -15.13 11.90
C SER A 30 6.95 -16.11 12.91
N MET A 31 6.76 -15.68 14.16
CA MET A 31 6.11 -16.49 15.19
C MET A 31 4.60 -16.62 15.00
N MET A 32 3.96 -15.75 14.21
CA MET A 32 2.51 -15.78 13.98
C MET A 32 2.09 -16.89 12.99
N GLY A 33 3.06 -17.55 12.35
CA GLY A 33 2.86 -18.71 11.46
C GLY A 33 2.29 -18.36 10.09
N ASP A 34 2.11 -19.37 9.24
CA ASP A 34 1.77 -19.22 7.81
C ASP A 34 0.35 -18.66 7.55
N GLY A 35 -0.51 -18.65 8.58
CA GLY A 35 -1.85 -18.04 8.50
C GLY A 35 -1.83 -16.52 8.60
N HIS A 36 -0.70 -15.92 9.02
CA HIS A 36 -0.56 -14.48 9.13
C HIS A 36 0.17 -13.93 7.89
N ARG A 37 -0.49 -13.03 7.15
CA ARG A 37 0.09 -12.41 5.96
C ARG A 37 0.99 -11.25 6.39
N THR A 38 2.31 -11.45 6.32
CA THR A 38 3.30 -10.38 6.53
C THR A 38 3.93 -9.95 5.20
N VAL A 39 3.96 -8.65 4.95
CA VAL A 39 4.65 -8.02 3.82
C VAL A 39 5.88 -7.29 4.34
N VAL A 40 7.04 -7.67 3.83
CA VAL A 40 8.31 -7.01 4.17
C VAL A 40 8.57 -5.90 3.15
N VAL A 41 8.83 -4.68 3.63
CA VAL A 41 9.10 -3.50 2.79
C VAL A 41 10.49 -2.91 3.06
N PRO A 42 11.15 -2.31 2.05
CA PRO A 42 12.49 -1.75 2.18
C PRO A 42 12.51 -0.32 2.77
N PHE A 43 11.45 0.09 3.46
CA PHE A 43 11.31 1.43 4.05
C PHE A 43 10.57 1.37 5.39
N ILE A 44 10.73 2.41 6.21
CA ILE A 44 10.00 2.53 7.47
C ILE A 44 8.48 2.64 7.17
N PRO A 45 7.62 1.74 7.68
CA PRO A 45 6.21 1.65 7.30
C PRO A 45 5.34 2.71 7.98
N THR A 46 5.71 3.98 7.86
CA THR A 46 4.82 5.09 8.25
C THR A 46 3.65 5.20 7.26
N ALA A 47 2.54 5.80 7.69
CA ALA A 47 1.35 5.95 6.86
C ALA A 47 1.64 6.70 5.55
N GLU A 48 2.56 7.67 5.55
CA GLU A 48 2.99 8.41 4.35
C GLU A 48 3.75 7.53 3.36
N ASN A 49 4.69 6.72 3.85
CA ASN A 49 5.48 5.82 3.02
C ASN A 49 4.60 4.71 2.44
N LEU A 50 3.64 4.21 3.22
CA LEU A 50 2.64 3.25 2.77
C LEU A 50 1.74 3.87 1.69
N ALA A 51 1.26 5.10 1.88
CA ALA A 51 0.47 5.79 0.87
C ALA A 51 1.24 5.98 -0.45
N LYS A 52 2.53 6.35 -0.36
CA LYS A 52 3.40 6.45 -1.54
C LYS A 52 3.57 5.12 -2.25
N TRP A 53 3.95 4.08 -1.50
CA TRP A 53 4.21 2.76 -2.06
C TRP A 53 2.97 2.16 -2.71
N ALA A 54 1.80 2.30 -2.07
CA ALA A 54 0.53 1.89 -2.64
C ALA A 54 0.17 2.70 -3.89
N PHE A 55 0.45 4.00 -3.94
CA PHE A 55 0.27 4.78 -5.17
C PHE A 55 1.15 4.24 -6.31
N ASP A 56 2.45 4.04 -6.06
CA ASP A 56 3.41 3.62 -7.07
C ASP A 56 3.09 2.21 -7.61
N ALA A 57 2.57 1.32 -6.77
CA ALA A 57 2.10 0.00 -7.17
C ALA A 57 0.85 0.10 -8.07
N VAL A 58 -0.10 0.98 -7.76
CA VAL A 58 -1.41 1.03 -8.42
C VAL A 58 -1.43 1.90 -9.68
N ALA A 59 -0.64 2.98 -9.71
CA ALA A 59 -0.65 3.96 -10.79
C ALA A 59 -0.44 3.35 -12.21
N PRO A 60 0.51 2.42 -12.43
CA PRO A 60 0.71 1.81 -13.75
C PRO A 60 -0.51 1.00 -14.21
N HIS A 61 -1.18 0.30 -13.29
CA HIS A 61 -2.33 -0.53 -13.61
C HIS A 61 -3.55 0.30 -14.02
N ILE A 62 -3.79 1.44 -13.35
CA ILE A 62 -4.90 2.34 -13.71
C ILE A 62 -4.72 2.92 -15.11
N THR A 63 -3.51 3.37 -15.45
CA THR A 63 -3.21 3.87 -16.80
C THR A 63 -3.35 2.78 -17.86
N SER A 64 -2.92 1.54 -17.56
CA SER A 64 -3.02 0.41 -18.49
C SER A 64 -4.46 -0.03 -18.76
N THR A 65 -5.34 -0.03 -17.75
CA THR A 65 -6.71 -0.57 -17.85
C THR A 65 -7.69 0.44 -18.46
N TYR A 66 -7.49 1.74 -18.23
CA TYR A 66 -8.45 2.78 -18.63
C TYR A 66 -7.91 3.78 -19.66
N GLY A 67 -6.64 3.66 -20.06
CA GLY A 67 -5.93 4.61 -20.90
C GLY A 67 -5.79 5.99 -20.23
N ASN A 68 -5.60 7.05 -21.04
CA ASN A 68 -5.49 8.44 -20.54
C ASN A 68 -6.78 9.04 -19.96
N ARG A 69 -7.87 8.26 -19.84
CA ARG A 69 -9.16 8.77 -19.35
C ARG A 69 -9.29 8.78 -17.83
N LEU A 70 -8.52 7.94 -17.13
CA LEU A 70 -8.48 7.91 -15.68
C LEU A 70 -7.02 7.95 -15.20
N LYS A 71 -6.74 8.85 -14.26
CA LYS A 71 -5.42 9.02 -13.66
C LYS A 71 -5.55 8.88 -12.15
N LEU A 72 -4.66 8.13 -11.53
CA LEU A 72 -4.55 8.11 -10.08
C LEU A 72 -4.04 9.49 -9.61
N VAL A 73 -4.83 10.19 -8.81
CA VAL A 73 -4.54 11.56 -8.37
C VAL A 73 -3.97 11.64 -6.96
N ALA A 74 -4.33 10.68 -6.10
CA ALA A 74 -3.89 10.60 -4.72
C ALA A 74 -4.08 9.18 -4.18
N MET A 75 -3.31 8.83 -3.16
CA MET A 75 -3.50 7.65 -2.32
C MET A 75 -3.60 8.08 -0.86
N HIS A 76 -4.58 7.54 -0.13
CA HIS A 76 -4.80 7.87 1.28
C HIS A 76 -4.62 6.61 2.14
N CYS A 77 -3.65 6.63 3.05
CA CYS A 77 -3.47 5.59 4.07
C CYS A 77 -4.10 6.04 5.39
N ARG A 78 -4.93 5.20 6.00
CA ARG A 78 -5.60 5.50 7.27
C ARG A 78 -5.15 4.50 8.33
N GLU A 79 -4.44 4.97 9.34
CA GLU A 79 -4.05 4.14 10.49
C GLU A 79 -5.21 4.02 11.49
N THR A 80 -5.97 5.11 11.65
CA THR A 80 -7.21 5.16 12.43
C THR A 80 -8.23 6.02 11.68
N PRO A 81 -9.52 6.01 12.05
CA PRO A 81 -10.52 6.89 11.41
C PRO A 81 -10.17 8.39 11.46
N LYS A 82 -9.33 8.83 12.41
CA LYS A 82 -8.93 10.23 12.58
C LYS A 82 -7.52 10.55 12.06
N SER A 83 -6.71 9.54 11.72
CA SER A 83 -5.32 9.72 11.26
C SER A 83 -5.18 9.25 9.81
N ILE A 84 -4.88 10.19 8.90
CA ILE A 84 -4.82 9.95 7.46
C ILE A 84 -3.54 10.54 6.89
N ALA A 85 -2.73 9.72 6.23
CA ALA A 85 -1.63 10.18 5.40
C ALA A 85 -2.05 10.18 3.93
N THR A 86 -1.70 11.24 3.21
CA THR A 86 -2.06 11.40 1.80
C THR A 86 -0.80 11.54 0.96
N TRP A 87 -0.64 10.68 -0.04
CA TRP A 87 0.37 10.85 -1.06
C TRP A 87 -0.25 11.36 -2.36
N ARG A 88 0.40 12.33 -3.00
CA ARG A 88 0.02 12.88 -4.30
C ARG A 88 1.27 13.04 -5.16
N PRO A 89 1.20 12.74 -6.47
CA PRO A 89 2.30 13.04 -7.36
C PRO A 89 2.45 14.56 -7.44
N ARG A 90 3.69 15.07 -7.40
CA ARG A 90 3.93 16.49 -7.69
C ARG A 90 3.46 16.77 -9.12
N SER A 91 2.48 17.66 -9.26
CA SER A 91 2.13 18.24 -10.55
C SER A 91 3.37 18.94 -11.11
N SER A 92 3.89 18.36 -12.19
CA SER A 92 4.92 18.98 -13.04
C SER A 92 4.32 20.14 -13.82
#